data_AF-A0A0K1NZN6-F1
#
_entry.id   AF-A0A0K1NZN6-F1
#
_cell.length_a   1.000
_cell.length_b   1.000
_cell.length_c   1.000
_cell.angle_alpha   90.00
_cell.angle_beta   90.00
_cell.angle_gamma   90.00
#
_symmetry.space_group_name_H-M   'P 1'
#
loop_
_entity.id
_entity.type
_entity.pdbx_description
1 polymer ?
#
loop_
_entity_poly.entity_id
_entity_poly.type
_entity_poly.pdbx_seq_one_letter_code
_entity_poly.pdbx_strand_id
1 'polypeptide(L)'
;GYCMSLVIETMKTYSSEDGLTEEALVTKLRTCQYHHLFLHTSLRNNSSGTCRWGEFGEGGRLWGECNPRHFEWFDGKPLDNLISKVKELYGLDDEVTFRNVTISSENRPHPLTLGTATQIGAIPTEGIPCLLKVLLPSNCAGLPALYMRDLLLNPPAYETASTIQAICRLMSNVTCAIPDFTCFPPAKLVKLLETREANHIEFCRMKNVLDEILQMHKNCKLNNILKLLMDPASVATGLKIDYDTFVNECEWASSRVDEMIFLESESDQKISSYPIIPNGFFEDMEFSWKGRVKRIHIEESCTEVERAAEALSLAVTEDFVPIISRIRATNAPLGGPKGEILYVLIDEICRGTETAKGTCIAGSIIEALDKAGCLGIVSTHLHGIFDLPLDTQNIVYKAMGTVSAEGRTVPTWKLISGICRESLAFETAKNEGISEAIIQRAEDLYLSNYAKEGISGKETTDLNFFVSSHNGNGTGKSNLKSNGVIVKADQPKTETTSKTGVLWKKLERAITKICQKKLIEFHRDKNTLTPAEIQCVLIDAREKPPPSTIGASSVYVILRPDGKFYVGQTDDLDGRVQSHRLKEGMRDAAFLYLMVPGKSLACQLETLLINRLPDHGF
;
A
#
# COMPACT_ATOMS: atom_id res chain seq x y z
N GLY A 1 -32.63 -18.76 26.88
CA GLY A 1 -31.35 -18.18 26.42
C GLY A 1 -31.63 -17.14 25.37
N TYR A 2 -30.60 -16.42 24.96
CA TYR A 2 -30.65 -15.46 23.86
C TYR A 2 -30.19 -16.12 22.55
N CYS A 3 -30.57 -15.51 21.42
CA CYS A 3 -30.09 -15.85 20.09
C CYS A 3 -29.26 -14.67 19.55
N MET A 4 -28.20 -14.96 18.79
CA MET A 4 -27.46 -13.96 18.03
C MET A 4 -27.27 -14.44 16.59
N SER A 5 -27.87 -13.72 15.65
CA SER A 5 -27.65 -13.91 14.22
C SER A 5 -26.74 -12.81 13.69
N LEU A 6 -25.67 -13.18 12.98
CA LEU A 6 -24.76 -12.28 12.28
C LEU A 6 -24.87 -12.54 10.78
N VAL A 7 -24.96 -11.47 9.99
CA VAL A 7 -24.95 -11.55 8.52
C VAL A 7 -23.82 -10.66 8.01
N ILE A 8 -22.95 -11.23 7.19
CA ILE A 8 -21.80 -10.53 6.58
C ILE A 8 -22.09 -10.41 5.09
N GLU A 9 -22.47 -9.19 4.70
CA GLU A 9 -22.81 -8.83 3.32
C GLU A 9 -21.67 -9.14 2.34
N THR A 10 -20.46 -8.61 2.58
CA THR A 10 -19.31 -8.75 1.67
C THR A 10 -18.80 -10.18 1.49
N MET A 11 -19.19 -11.12 2.35
CA MET A 11 -18.83 -12.55 2.24
C MET A 11 -20.01 -13.41 1.79
N LYS A 12 -21.21 -12.82 1.69
CA LYS A 12 -22.50 -13.49 1.50
C LYS A 12 -22.64 -14.67 2.48
N THR A 13 -22.41 -14.43 3.77
CA THR A 13 -22.48 -15.44 4.83
C THR A 13 -23.38 -15.01 5.98
N TYR A 14 -23.94 -16.00 6.69
CA TYR A 14 -24.61 -15.79 7.97
C TYR A 14 -24.19 -16.86 8.99
N SER A 15 -24.29 -16.53 10.27
CA SER A 15 -24.18 -17.48 11.38
C SER A 15 -25.25 -17.17 12.44
N SER A 16 -25.79 -18.18 13.11
CA SER A 16 -26.81 -18.01 14.15
C SER A 16 -26.51 -18.88 15.38
N GLU A 17 -26.23 -18.25 16.51
CA GLU A 17 -25.94 -18.94 17.77
C GLU A 17 -27.13 -18.83 18.74
N ASP A 18 -27.76 -19.97 19.02
CA ASP A 18 -28.84 -20.10 19.99
C ASP A 18 -28.36 -20.50 21.39
N GLY A 19 -29.21 -20.27 22.39
CA GLY A 19 -29.00 -20.72 23.76
C GLY A 19 -28.00 -19.91 24.58
N LEU A 20 -27.56 -18.74 24.09
CA LEU A 20 -26.59 -17.87 24.76
C LEU A 20 -27.10 -17.38 26.13
N THR A 21 -26.17 -17.18 27.07
CA THR A 21 -26.45 -16.44 28.31
C THR A 21 -26.38 -14.92 28.06
N GLU A 22 -26.92 -14.12 28.98
CA GLU A 22 -26.86 -12.66 28.87
C GLU A 22 -25.40 -12.17 28.80
N GLU A 23 -24.53 -12.71 29.65
CA GLU A 23 -23.10 -12.38 29.65
C GLU A 23 -22.42 -12.80 28.34
N ALA A 24 -22.71 -13.98 27.79
CA ALA A 24 -22.11 -14.44 26.54
C ALA A 24 -22.51 -13.56 25.34
N LEU A 25 -23.75 -13.08 25.32
CA LEU A 25 -24.22 -12.15 24.29
C LEU A 25 -23.54 -10.77 24.44
N VAL A 26 -23.42 -10.23 25.66
CA VAL A 26 -22.68 -8.98 25.91
C VAL A 26 -21.20 -9.12 25.51
N THR A 27 -20.56 -10.24 25.83
CA THR A 27 -19.19 -10.55 25.37
C THR A 27 -19.09 -10.46 23.85
N LYS A 28 -19.96 -11.15 23.10
CA LYS A 28 -19.96 -11.11 21.63
C LYS A 28 -20.22 -9.71 21.07
N LEU A 29 -21.17 -8.95 21.63
CA LEU A 29 -21.46 -7.56 21.21
C LEU A 29 -20.29 -6.58 21.45
N ARG A 30 -19.39 -6.89 22.39
CA ARG A 30 -18.15 -6.11 22.62
C ARG A 30 -17.00 -6.52 21.70
N THR A 31 -17.04 -7.72 21.12
CA THR A 31 -15.90 -8.29 20.38
C THR A 31 -16.14 -8.33 18.88
N CYS A 32 -17.39 -8.48 18.44
CA CYS A 32 -17.78 -8.41 17.04
C CYS A 32 -17.80 -6.95 16.55
N GLN A 33 -17.19 -6.70 15.39
CA GLN A 33 -17.38 -5.45 14.64
C GLN A 33 -18.62 -5.60 13.76
N TYR A 34 -19.53 -4.63 13.83
CA TYR A 34 -20.75 -4.59 13.02
C TYR A 34 -21.14 -3.15 12.69
N HIS A 35 -21.86 -2.94 11.59
CA HIS A 35 -22.33 -1.62 11.15
C HIS A 35 -23.74 -1.30 11.66
N HIS A 36 -24.64 -2.29 11.65
CA HIS A 36 -26.04 -2.14 12.06
C HIS A 36 -26.38 -3.16 13.15
N LEU A 37 -27.15 -2.75 14.15
CA LEU A 37 -27.68 -3.61 15.21
C LEU A 37 -29.21 -3.71 15.06
N PHE A 38 -29.71 -4.94 14.97
CA PHE A 38 -31.14 -5.22 14.91
C PHE A 38 -31.58 -5.98 16.16
N LEU A 39 -32.63 -5.49 16.81
CA LEU A 39 -33.22 -6.09 18.00
C LEU A 39 -34.60 -6.68 17.64
N HIS A 40 -34.79 -7.96 17.92
CA HIS A 40 -36.08 -8.60 17.69
C HIS A 40 -37.06 -8.27 18.83
N THR A 41 -38.33 -7.96 18.51
CA THR A 41 -39.35 -7.48 19.48
C THR A 41 -39.64 -8.42 20.65
N SER A 42 -39.29 -9.71 20.54
CA SER A 42 -39.33 -10.66 21.67
C SER A 42 -38.49 -10.22 22.88
N LEU A 43 -37.49 -9.34 22.69
CA LEU A 43 -36.71 -8.74 23.78
C LEU A 43 -37.49 -7.67 24.57
N ARG A 44 -38.53 -7.04 23.98
CA ARG A 44 -39.45 -6.14 24.70
C ARG A 44 -40.47 -6.91 25.53
N ASN A 45 -41.02 -7.97 24.92
CA ASN A 45 -42.20 -8.69 25.40
C ASN A 45 -41.83 -10.14 25.81
N ASN A 46 -41.00 -10.27 26.84
CA ASN A 46 -40.65 -11.60 27.37
C ASN A 46 -41.88 -12.23 28.07
N SER A 47 -42.30 -13.41 27.62
CA SER A 47 -43.43 -14.19 28.16
C SER A 47 -43.25 -14.64 29.61
N SER A 48 -42.04 -14.55 30.17
CA SER A 48 -41.74 -14.80 31.58
C SER A 48 -41.79 -13.56 32.49
N GLY A 49 -42.08 -12.37 31.93
CA GLY A 49 -42.45 -11.16 32.70
C GLY A 49 -41.35 -10.45 33.49
N THR A 50 -40.11 -10.95 33.49
CA THR A 50 -39.01 -10.51 34.40
C THR A 50 -38.10 -9.41 33.86
N CYS A 51 -38.19 -9.03 32.58
CA CYS A 51 -37.48 -7.88 32.00
C CYS A 51 -38.37 -7.21 30.97
N ARG A 52 -38.64 -5.90 31.13
CA ARG A 52 -39.27 -5.04 30.11
C ARG A 52 -38.25 -4.00 29.68
N TRP A 53 -37.76 -4.10 28.45
CA TRP A 53 -36.85 -3.08 27.89
C TRP A 53 -37.69 -1.84 27.53
N GLY A 54 -37.61 -0.79 28.35
CA GLY A 54 -38.46 0.41 28.25
C GLY A 54 -38.12 1.51 29.26
N GLU A 55 -38.97 2.55 29.31
CA GLU A 55 -38.71 3.86 29.94
C GLU A 55 -38.38 3.84 31.44
N PHE A 56 -38.67 2.76 32.17
CA PHE A 56 -38.45 2.62 33.61
C PHE A 56 -37.31 1.64 33.97
N GLY A 57 -36.22 1.67 33.22
CA GLY A 57 -34.87 1.47 33.78
C GLY A 57 -34.43 0.07 34.24
N GLU A 58 -35.27 -0.96 34.21
CA GLU A 58 -34.91 -2.34 34.57
C GLU A 58 -34.62 -3.22 33.34
N GLY A 59 -33.70 -2.74 32.50
CA GLY A 59 -33.02 -3.59 31.54
C GLY A 59 -31.71 -4.11 32.15
N GLY A 60 -31.46 -5.42 32.01
CA GLY A 60 -30.22 -6.06 32.47
C GLY A 60 -28.95 -5.55 31.78
N ARG A 61 -27.83 -6.22 32.02
CA ARG A 61 -26.52 -5.87 31.43
C ARG A 61 -26.57 -5.77 29.91
N LEU A 62 -27.39 -6.60 29.25
CA LEU A 62 -27.58 -6.57 27.80
C LEU A 62 -28.29 -5.30 27.31
N TRP A 63 -29.28 -4.80 28.06
CA TRP A 63 -29.90 -3.51 27.73
C TRP A 63 -28.90 -2.36 27.92
N GLY A 64 -28.12 -2.37 29.00
CA GLY A 64 -27.05 -1.39 29.24
C GLY A 64 -25.99 -1.37 28.12
N GLU A 65 -25.74 -2.51 27.47
CA GLU A 65 -24.81 -2.62 26.33
C GLU A 65 -25.42 -2.16 24.99
N CYS A 66 -26.73 -2.37 24.78
CA CYS A 66 -27.43 -2.01 23.54
C CYS A 66 -27.95 -0.58 23.53
N ASN A 67 -28.44 -0.05 24.66
CA ASN A 67 -29.05 1.29 24.78
C ASN A 67 -28.16 2.46 24.30
N PRO A 68 -26.81 2.48 24.52
CA PRO A 68 -25.97 3.55 23.99
C PRO A 68 -25.61 3.39 22.49
N ARG A 69 -26.02 2.29 21.85
CA ARG A 69 -25.74 1.99 20.44
C ARG A 69 -26.96 2.30 19.58
N HIS A 70 -26.75 2.67 18.32
CA HIS A 70 -27.86 2.81 17.38
C HIS A 70 -28.38 1.42 16.99
N PHE A 71 -29.69 1.19 17.14
CA PHE A 71 -30.35 -0.05 16.76
C PHE A 71 -31.73 0.19 16.16
N GLU A 72 -32.20 -0.77 15.39
CA GLU A 72 -33.58 -0.85 14.90
C GLU A 72 -34.31 -2.04 15.49
N TRP A 73 -35.64 -1.92 15.61
CA TRP A 73 -36.51 -3.04 15.96
C TRP A 73 -37.04 -3.74 14.70
N PHE A 74 -37.27 -5.05 14.82
CA PHE A 74 -37.96 -5.83 13.78
C PHE A 74 -38.75 -7.00 14.39
N ASP A 75 -39.80 -7.41 13.67
CA ASP A 75 -40.70 -8.50 14.02
C ASP A 75 -40.51 -9.70 13.06
N GLY A 76 -41.05 -10.86 13.42
CA GLY A 76 -41.23 -12.02 12.53
C GLY A 76 -40.21 -13.14 12.77
N LYS A 77 -39.67 -13.72 11.69
CA LYS A 77 -38.62 -14.74 11.80
C LYS A 77 -37.25 -14.06 11.89
N PRO A 78 -36.45 -14.29 12.95
CA PRO A 78 -35.22 -13.52 13.18
C PRO A 78 -34.21 -13.55 12.02
N LEU A 79 -33.91 -14.74 11.48
CA LEU A 79 -32.89 -14.89 10.43
C LEU A 79 -33.39 -14.42 9.05
N ASP A 80 -34.56 -14.92 8.61
CA ASP A 80 -35.12 -14.62 7.29
C ASP A 80 -35.28 -13.10 7.11
N ASN A 81 -35.87 -12.41 8.10
CA ASN A 81 -36.12 -10.97 8.03
C ASN A 81 -34.83 -10.13 8.19
N LEU A 82 -33.82 -10.64 8.92
CA LEU A 82 -32.51 -9.99 8.99
C LEU A 82 -31.79 -10.06 7.63
N ILE A 83 -31.86 -11.20 6.92
CA ILE A 83 -31.31 -11.33 5.57
C ILE A 83 -32.04 -10.38 4.61
N SER A 84 -33.37 -10.30 4.65
CA SER A 84 -34.14 -9.33 3.85
C SER A 84 -33.75 -7.87 4.14
N LYS A 85 -33.63 -7.47 5.43
CA LYS A 85 -33.15 -6.13 5.79
C LYS A 85 -31.72 -5.84 5.30
N VAL A 86 -30.83 -6.83 5.32
CA VAL A 86 -29.47 -6.67 4.78
C VAL A 86 -29.51 -6.52 3.25
N LYS A 87 -30.39 -7.24 2.54
CA LYS A 87 -30.59 -7.02 1.09
C LYS A 87 -31.09 -5.62 0.79
N GLU A 88 -32.09 -5.15 1.53
CA GLU A 88 -32.65 -3.80 1.41
C GLU A 88 -31.59 -2.71 1.66
N LEU A 89 -30.85 -2.80 2.79
CA LEU A 89 -29.82 -1.80 3.15
C LEU A 89 -28.67 -1.70 2.15
N TYR A 90 -28.28 -2.81 1.53
CA TYR A 90 -27.14 -2.87 0.61
C TYR A 90 -27.56 -2.97 -0.87
N GLY A 91 -28.85 -2.83 -1.18
CA GLY A 91 -29.37 -2.84 -2.56
C GLY A 91 -29.12 -4.15 -3.31
N LEU A 92 -29.22 -5.30 -2.64
CA LEU A 92 -28.97 -6.62 -3.22
C LEU A 92 -30.25 -7.24 -3.81
N ASP A 93 -30.12 -7.95 -4.93
CA ASP A 93 -31.22 -8.71 -5.52
C ASP A 93 -31.77 -9.81 -4.59
N ASP A 94 -33.07 -10.07 -4.69
CA ASP A 94 -33.75 -11.10 -3.90
C ASP A 94 -33.23 -12.52 -4.20
N GLU A 95 -32.62 -12.77 -5.36
CA GLU A 95 -32.00 -14.05 -5.70
C GLU A 95 -30.66 -14.30 -4.98
N VAL A 96 -30.03 -13.27 -4.39
CA VAL A 96 -28.75 -13.42 -3.69
C VAL A 96 -28.89 -14.36 -2.49
N THR A 97 -28.15 -15.47 -2.50
CA THR A 97 -28.14 -16.46 -1.41
C THR A 97 -26.99 -16.19 -0.44
N PHE A 98 -27.26 -16.35 0.86
CA PHE A 98 -26.25 -16.27 1.90
C PHE A 98 -25.92 -17.68 2.41
N ARG A 99 -24.63 -17.97 2.57
CA ARG A 99 -24.12 -19.28 3.02
C ARG A 99 -24.11 -19.38 4.54
N ASN A 100 -24.50 -20.53 5.08
CA ASN A 100 -24.49 -20.78 6.51
C ASN A 100 -23.06 -21.15 7.00
N VAL A 101 -22.55 -20.38 7.97
CA VAL A 101 -21.26 -20.59 8.66
C VAL A 101 -21.49 -20.80 10.17
N THR A 102 -22.68 -21.25 10.56
CA THR A 102 -23.01 -21.58 11.95
C THR A 102 -22.19 -22.79 12.41
N ILE A 103 -21.32 -22.57 13.38
CA ILE A 103 -20.56 -23.62 14.06
C ILE A 103 -21.49 -24.29 15.08
N SER A 104 -21.65 -25.61 15.00
CA SER A 104 -22.47 -26.37 15.96
C SER A 104 -22.03 -26.11 17.42
N SER A 105 -23.00 -26.06 18.32
CA SER A 105 -22.76 -25.96 19.77
C SER A 105 -22.46 -27.31 20.43
N GLU A 106 -22.67 -28.42 19.72
CA GLU A 106 -22.36 -29.76 20.21
C GLU A 106 -20.84 -29.99 20.26
N ASN A 107 -20.34 -30.61 21.33
CA ASN A 107 -18.93 -30.96 21.51
C ASN A 107 -17.93 -29.78 21.32
N ARG A 108 -18.27 -28.58 21.83
CA ARG A 108 -17.33 -27.45 21.99
C ARG A 108 -17.16 -27.02 23.45
N PRO A 109 -16.01 -26.48 23.87
CA PRO A 109 -15.85 -25.84 25.17
C PRO A 109 -16.79 -24.65 25.35
N HIS A 110 -17.14 -24.31 26.59
CA HIS A 110 -17.91 -23.09 26.84
C HIS A 110 -17.04 -21.83 26.60
N PRO A 111 -17.58 -20.78 25.94
CA PRO A 111 -16.99 -19.45 25.90
C PRO A 111 -16.57 -18.91 27.27
N LEU A 112 -15.55 -18.05 27.29
CA LEU A 112 -15.16 -17.34 28.51
C LEU A 112 -16.32 -16.45 29.02
N THR A 113 -16.52 -16.41 30.33
CA THR A 113 -17.43 -15.44 30.96
C THR A 113 -16.92 -14.02 30.74
N LEU A 114 -17.84 -13.05 30.71
CA LEU A 114 -17.50 -11.64 30.50
C LEU A 114 -16.47 -11.16 31.54
N GLY A 115 -16.65 -11.56 32.80
CA GLY A 115 -15.72 -11.25 33.89
C GLY A 115 -14.31 -11.77 33.64
N THR A 116 -14.16 -13.06 33.30
CA THR A 116 -12.84 -13.65 33.02
C THR A 116 -12.21 -13.05 31.77
N ALA A 117 -12.96 -12.89 30.67
CA ALA A 117 -12.48 -12.32 29.41
C ALA A 117 -11.98 -10.87 29.57
N THR A 118 -12.63 -10.08 30.45
CA THR A 118 -12.18 -8.75 30.86
C THR A 118 -10.96 -8.83 31.77
N GLN A 119 -10.96 -9.65 32.82
CA GLN A 119 -9.86 -9.73 33.81
C GLN A 119 -8.52 -10.18 33.23
N ILE A 120 -8.52 -11.05 32.21
CA ILE A 120 -7.30 -11.45 31.49
C ILE A 120 -6.94 -10.48 30.35
N GLY A 121 -7.72 -9.43 30.13
CA GLY A 121 -7.54 -8.47 29.04
C GLY A 121 -7.63 -9.10 27.65
N ALA A 122 -8.41 -10.18 27.48
CA ALA A 122 -8.77 -10.70 26.16
C ALA A 122 -9.71 -9.71 25.45
N ILE A 123 -10.67 -9.16 26.20
CA ILE A 123 -11.43 -7.96 25.83
C ILE A 123 -10.62 -6.74 26.34
N PRO A 124 -10.27 -5.76 25.47
CA PRO A 124 -9.61 -4.54 25.92
C PRO A 124 -10.46 -3.81 26.97
N THR A 125 -9.88 -3.51 28.13
CA THR A 125 -10.54 -2.80 29.22
C THR A 125 -9.52 -1.89 29.89
N GLU A 126 -9.93 -0.68 30.26
CA GLU A 126 -9.06 0.32 30.86
C GLU A 126 -8.46 -0.20 32.20
N GLY A 127 -7.18 0.06 32.41
CA GLY A 127 -6.43 -0.41 33.58
C GLY A 127 -6.03 -1.90 33.58
N ILE A 128 -6.51 -2.72 32.63
CA ILE A 128 -6.21 -4.17 32.61
C ILE A 128 -5.15 -4.51 31.53
N PRO A 129 -4.03 -5.17 31.89
CA PRO A 129 -3.05 -5.67 30.92
C PRO A 129 -3.65 -6.70 29.95
N CYS A 130 -3.31 -6.58 28.66
CA CYS A 130 -3.79 -7.51 27.63
C CYS A 130 -2.91 -8.76 27.55
N LEU A 131 -3.45 -9.93 27.91
CA LEU A 131 -2.76 -11.24 27.83
C LEU A 131 -2.13 -11.48 26.44
N LEU A 132 -2.83 -11.12 25.36
CA LEU A 132 -2.33 -11.32 23.99
C LEU A 132 -1.05 -10.50 23.70
N LYS A 133 -0.86 -9.34 24.33
CA LYS A 133 0.39 -8.56 24.22
C LYS A 133 1.57 -9.19 24.99
N VAL A 134 1.30 -10.14 25.87
CA VAL A 134 2.32 -10.89 26.64
C VAL A 134 2.64 -12.22 25.97
N LEU A 135 1.62 -12.89 25.40
CA LEU A 135 1.78 -14.18 24.71
C LEU A 135 2.33 -14.06 23.28
N LEU A 136 2.00 -12.98 22.57
CA LEU A 136 2.41 -12.80 21.18
C LEU A 136 3.66 -11.89 21.07
N PRO A 137 4.57 -12.18 20.12
CA PRO A 137 5.68 -11.28 19.79
C PRO A 137 5.21 -9.86 19.47
N SER A 138 6.06 -8.85 19.73
CA SER A 138 5.71 -7.43 19.52
C SER A 138 5.43 -7.04 18.07
N ASN A 139 5.92 -7.82 17.10
CA ASN A 139 5.61 -7.68 15.67
C ASN A 139 4.31 -8.38 15.25
N CYS A 140 3.68 -9.17 16.13
CA CYS A 140 2.44 -9.91 15.85
C CYS A 140 1.20 -9.03 16.12
N ALA A 141 0.83 -8.24 15.12
CA ALA A 141 -0.34 -7.36 15.14
C ALA A 141 -1.36 -7.71 14.03
N GLY A 142 -2.57 -7.18 14.13
CA GLY A 142 -3.62 -7.38 13.13
C GLY A 142 -4.27 -8.77 13.19
N LEU A 143 -4.42 -9.42 12.03
CA LEU A 143 -5.24 -10.64 11.87
C LEU A 143 -4.81 -11.82 12.77
N PRO A 144 -3.51 -12.16 12.94
CA PRO A 144 -3.12 -13.28 13.81
C PRO A 144 -3.49 -13.05 15.29
N ALA A 145 -3.36 -11.81 15.76
CA ALA A 145 -3.74 -11.44 17.12
C ALA A 145 -5.26 -11.42 17.32
N LEU A 146 -6.03 -11.06 16.28
CA LEU A 146 -7.49 -11.17 16.27
C LEU A 146 -7.95 -12.64 16.25
N TYR A 147 -7.31 -13.50 15.46
CA TYR A 147 -7.60 -14.93 15.43
C TYR A 147 -7.35 -15.61 16.78
N MET A 148 -6.21 -15.31 17.42
CA MET A 148 -5.93 -15.81 18.78
C MET A 148 -6.90 -15.27 19.83
N ARG A 149 -7.38 -14.02 19.69
CA ARG A 149 -8.45 -13.49 20.54
C ARG A 149 -9.75 -14.25 20.34
N ASP A 150 -10.13 -14.50 19.10
CA ASP A 150 -11.37 -15.18 18.76
C ASP A 150 -11.37 -16.63 19.25
N LEU A 151 -10.27 -17.38 19.08
CA LEU A 151 -10.13 -18.74 19.64
C LEU A 151 -10.29 -18.80 21.17
N LEU A 152 -9.89 -17.75 21.91
CA LEU A 152 -10.06 -17.69 23.37
C LEU A 152 -11.51 -17.36 23.76
N LEU A 153 -12.20 -16.52 23.00
CA LEU A 153 -13.57 -16.07 23.31
C LEU A 153 -14.63 -17.04 22.79
N ASN A 154 -14.39 -17.61 21.61
CA ASN A 154 -15.27 -18.47 20.82
C ASN A 154 -14.53 -19.77 20.46
N PRO A 155 -14.21 -20.63 21.45
CA PRO A 155 -13.46 -21.86 21.20
C PRO A 155 -14.21 -22.79 20.23
N PRO A 156 -13.53 -23.36 19.21
CA PRO A 156 -14.16 -24.27 18.26
C PRO A 156 -14.42 -25.66 18.88
N ALA A 157 -15.10 -26.53 18.13
CA ALA A 157 -15.34 -27.91 18.54
C ALA A 157 -14.03 -28.68 18.83
N TYR A 158 -14.09 -29.69 19.70
CA TYR A 158 -12.92 -30.43 20.16
C TYR A 158 -12.10 -31.05 19.01
N GLU A 159 -12.75 -31.49 17.93
CA GLU A 159 -12.08 -32.02 16.75
C GLU A 159 -11.23 -30.95 16.05
N THR A 160 -11.81 -29.79 15.70
CA THR A 160 -11.10 -28.66 15.10
C THR A 160 -9.98 -28.13 16.02
N ALA A 161 -10.24 -28.05 17.34
CA ALA A 161 -9.22 -27.66 18.31
C ALA A 161 -8.05 -28.67 18.36
N SER A 162 -8.32 -29.97 18.23
CA SER A 162 -7.31 -31.02 18.13
C SER A 162 -6.49 -30.89 16.84
N THR A 163 -7.14 -30.62 15.70
CA THR A 163 -6.46 -30.35 14.42
C THR A 163 -5.54 -29.14 14.51
N ILE A 164 -5.98 -28.03 15.12
CA ILE A 164 -5.15 -26.85 15.37
C ILE A 164 -3.93 -27.20 16.25
N GLN A 165 -4.13 -27.98 17.33
CA GLN A 165 -3.00 -28.44 18.16
C GLN A 165 -2.03 -29.35 17.38
N ALA A 166 -2.52 -30.22 16.52
CA ALA A 166 -1.70 -31.09 15.67
C ALA A 166 -0.85 -30.26 14.69
N ILE A 167 -1.45 -29.24 14.05
CA ILE A 167 -0.76 -28.26 13.20
C ILE A 167 0.37 -27.58 13.98
N CYS A 168 0.11 -27.07 15.19
CA CYS A 168 1.14 -26.43 16.01
C CYS A 168 2.30 -27.38 16.37
N ARG A 169 2.01 -28.64 16.71
CA ARG A 169 3.04 -29.67 17.01
C ARG A 169 3.86 -30.07 15.78
N LEU A 170 3.27 -30.04 14.58
CA LEU A 170 4.02 -30.26 13.35
C LEU A 170 4.90 -29.05 13.03
N MET A 171 4.34 -27.83 13.11
CA MET A 171 5.07 -26.57 12.88
C MET A 171 6.29 -26.40 13.81
N SER A 172 6.20 -26.79 15.09
CA SER A 172 7.34 -26.73 16.01
C SER A 172 8.51 -27.65 15.61
N ASN A 173 8.24 -28.70 14.84
CA ASN A 173 9.20 -29.72 14.42
C ASN A 173 9.71 -29.51 12.98
N VAL A 174 9.26 -28.46 12.28
CA VAL A 174 9.72 -28.14 10.92
C VAL A 174 11.18 -27.68 10.95
N THR A 175 11.99 -28.14 9.99
CA THR A 175 13.41 -27.77 9.83
C THR A 175 13.75 -27.17 8.47
N CYS A 176 12.77 -26.98 7.58
CA CYS A 176 12.92 -26.15 6.37
C CYS A 176 12.41 -24.74 6.64
N ALA A 177 12.77 -23.79 5.78
CA ALA A 177 12.12 -22.49 5.77
C ALA A 177 10.60 -22.62 5.53
N ILE A 178 9.85 -21.62 5.98
CA ILE A 178 8.39 -21.54 5.88
C ILE A 178 8.01 -20.28 5.09
N PRO A 179 6.89 -20.25 4.33
CA PRO A 179 6.46 -19.03 3.65
C PRO A 179 6.13 -17.91 4.64
N ASP A 180 6.42 -16.65 4.28
CA ASP A 180 6.04 -15.47 5.05
C ASP A 180 4.61 -15.05 4.71
N PHE A 181 3.64 -15.65 5.40
CA PHE A 181 2.22 -15.57 5.06
C PHE A 181 1.66 -14.14 5.03
N THR A 182 1.20 -13.74 3.83
CA THR A 182 0.59 -12.44 3.58
C THR A 182 -0.78 -12.36 4.23
N CYS A 183 -0.85 -11.77 5.42
CA CYS A 183 -2.10 -11.59 6.16
C CYS A 183 -2.95 -10.45 5.54
N PHE A 184 -4.05 -10.80 4.86
CA PHE A 184 -4.98 -9.84 4.25
C PHE A 184 -6.45 -10.07 4.64
N PRO A 185 -7.27 -9.02 4.91
CA PRO A 185 -8.68 -9.20 5.27
C PRO A 185 -9.53 -9.72 4.09
N PRO A 186 -10.17 -10.90 4.16
CA PRO A 186 -10.86 -11.51 3.02
C PRO A 186 -12.06 -10.68 2.53
N ALA A 187 -12.83 -10.11 3.46
CA ALA A 187 -13.97 -9.23 3.15
C ALA A 187 -13.58 -8.01 2.29
N LYS A 188 -12.37 -7.46 2.48
CA LYS A 188 -11.85 -6.36 1.65
C LYS A 188 -11.51 -6.85 0.25
N LEU A 189 -10.95 -8.07 0.11
CA LEU A 189 -10.57 -8.62 -1.19
C LEU A 189 -11.82 -8.88 -2.04
N VAL A 190 -12.81 -9.57 -1.48
CA VAL A 190 -14.07 -9.88 -2.16
C VAL A 190 -14.74 -8.59 -2.64
N LYS A 191 -14.89 -7.59 -1.75
CA LYS A 191 -15.48 -6.29 -2.13
C LYS A 191 -14.73 -5.63 -3.30
N LEU A 192 -13.40 -5.53 -3.25
CA LEU A 192 -12.61 -4.88 -4.31
C LEU A 192 -12.64 -5.65 -5.64
N LEU A 193 -12.82 -6.96 -5.62
CA LEU A 193 -12.99 -7.77 -6.82
C LEU A 193 -14.41 -7.63 -7.41
N GLU A 194 -15.44 -7.63 -6.55
CA GLU A 194 -16.85 -7.41 -6.94
C GLU A 194 -17.06 -6.00 -7.53
N THR A 195 -16.50 -4.95 -6.92
CA THR A 195 -16.56 -3.57 -7.44
C THR A 195 -15.61 -3.29 -8.60
N ARG A 196 -14.70 -4.22 -8.92
CA ARG A 196 -13.61 -4.08 -9.91
C ARG A 196 -12.63 -2.94 -9.60
N GLU A 197 -12.47 -2.60 -8.33
CA GLU A 197 -11.57 -1.54 -7.82
C GLU A 197 -10.21 -2.08 -7.34
N ALA A 198 -9.97 -3.39 -7.45
CA ALA A 198 -8.70 -4.01 -7.08
C ALA A 198 -7.53 -3.44 -7.92
N ASN A 199 -6.51 -2.89 -7.25
CA ASN A 199 -5.31 -2.35 -7.89
C ASN A 199 -4.15 -3.35 -7.85
N HIS A 200 -3.05 -3.04 -8.57
CA HIS A 200 -1.87 -3.90 -8.66
C HIS A 200 -1.31 -4.36 -7.29
N ILE A 201 -1.37 -3.56 -6.23
CA ILE A 201 -0.87 -3.93 -4.89
C ILE A 201 -1.72 -5.07 -4.31
N GLU A 202 -3.04 -4.99 -4.48
CA GLU A 202 -3.96 -6.00 -3.99
C GLU A 202 -3.88 -7.29 -4.83
N PHE A 203 -3.64 -7.18 -6.14
CA PHE A 203 -3.31 -8.34 -6.98
C PHE A 203 -1.96 -9.00 -6.61
N CYS A 204 -0.90 -8.21 -6.36
CA CYS A 204 0.36 -8.74 -5.82
C CYS A 204 0.15 -9.47 -4.49
N ARG A 205 -0.63 -8.90 -3.56
CA ARG A 205 -0.96 -9.54 -2.27
C ARG A 205 -1.76 -10.82 -2.45
N MET A 206 -2.73 -10.85 -3.36
CA MET A 206 -3.51 -12.05 -3.65
C MET A 206 -2.59 -13.15 -4.20
N LYS A 207 -1.78 -12.83 -5.22
CA LYS A 207 -0.80 -13.77 -5.78
C LYS A 207 0.20 -14.27 -4.74
N ASN A 208 0.70 -13.39 -3.87
CA ASN A 208 1.60 -13.75 -2.79
C ASN A 208 1.01 -14.89 -1.92
N VAL A 209 -0.25 -14.78 -1.48
CA VAL A 209 -0.94 -15.83 -0.71
C VAL A 209 -1.06 -17.13 -1.50
N LEU A 210 -1.39 -17.05 -2.79
CA LEU A 210 -1.53 -18.22 -3.67
C LEU A 210 -0.18 -18.95 -3.84
N ASP A 211 0.89 -18.20 -4.08
CA ASP A 211 2.24 -18.76 -4.23
C ASP A 211 2.77 -19.36 -2.91
N GLU A 212 2.48 -18.72 -1.76
CA GLU A 212 2.78 -19.25 -0.42
C GLU A 212 2.08 -20.61 -0.16
N ILE A 213 0.83 -20.77 -0.61
CA ILE A 213 0.09 -22.04 -0.56
C ILE A 213 0.72 -23.09 -1.48
N LEU A 214 1.04 -22.72 -2.73
CA LEU A 214 1.68 -23.62 -3.70
C LEU A 214 3.08 -24.05 -3.23
N GLN A 215 3.80 -23.19 -2.53
CA GLN A 215 5.09 -23.48 -1.90
C GLN A 215 4.95 -24.48 -0.75
N MET A 216 3.93 -24.35 0.10
CA MET A 216 3.61 -25.39 1.09
C MET A 216 3.29 -26.73 0.43
N HIS A 217 2.48 -26.73 -0.64
CA HIS A 217 2.11 -27.95 -1.37
C HIS A 217 3.34 -28.67 -1.95
N LYS A 218 4.25 -27.92 -2.59
CA LYS A 218 5.48 -28.46 -3.21
C LYS A 218 6.47 -29.06 -2.20
N ASN A 219 6.42 -28.64 -0.93
CA ASN A 219 7.32 -29.14 0.12
C ASN A 219 6.63 -30.24 0.96
N CYS A 220 7.12 -31.48 0.88
CA CYS A 220 6.50 -32.62 1.59
C CYS A 220 6.38 -32.47 3.12
N LYS A 221 7.24 -31.69 3.77
CA LYS A 221 7.14 -31.39 5.22
C LYS A 221 5.99 -30.43 5.52
N LEU A 222 5.72 -29.48 4.61
CA LEU A 222 4.68 -28.45 4.78
C LEU A 222 3.33 -28.90 4.22
N ASN A 223 3.30 -29.74 3.17
CA ASN A 223 2.09 -30.27 2.54
C ASN A 223 1.17 -30.96 3.56
N ASN A 224 1.75 -31.77 4.47
CA ASN A 224 0.99 -32.39 5.57
C ASN A 224 0.33 -31.36 6.50
N ILE A 225 0.95 -30.19 6.70
CA ILE A 225 0.43 -29.10 7.53
C ILE A 225 -0.68 -28.36 6.76
N LEU A 226 -0.48 -28.10 5.46
CA LEU A 226 -1.48 -27.50 4.59
C LEU A 226 -2.76 -28.36 4.50
N LYS A 227 -2.63 -29.68 4.42
CA LYS A 227 -3.77 -30.61 4.44
C LYS A 227 -4.59 -30.51 5.73
N LEU A 228 -3.93 -30.41 6.89
CA LEU A 228 -4.62 -30.23 8.18
C LEU A 228 -5.24 -28.83 8.32
N LEU A 229 -4.65 -27.80 7.70
CA LEU A 229 -5.20 -26.44 7.69
C LEU A 229 -6.55 -26.32 6.95
N MET A 230 -6.90 -27.30 6.11
CA MET A 230 -8.20 -27.32 5.43
C MET A 230 -9.38 -27.39 6.40
N ASP A 231 -9.32 -28.18 7.49
CA ASP A 231 -10.49 -28.31 8.40
C ASP A 231 -10.79 -27.00 9.14
N PRO A 232 -9.80 -26.33 9.79
CA PRO A 232 -10.05 -25.05 10.45
C PRO A 232 -10.42 -23.94 9.46
N ALA A 233 -9.83 -23.92 8.25
CA ALA A 233 -10.18 -22.95 7.22
C ALA A 233 -11.62 -23.16 6.73
N SER A 234 -12.06 -24.41 6.57
CA SER A 234 -13.43 -24.75 6.19
C SER A 234 -14.44 -24.31 7.24
N VAL A 235 -14.15 -24.54 8.53
CA VAL A 235 -14.99 -24.07 9.65
C VAL A 235 -15.07 -22.53 9.69
N ALA A 236 -13.96 -21.83 9.47
CA ALA A 236 -13.92 -20.37 9.51
C ALA A 236 -14.59 -19.68 8.31
N THR A 237 -14.62 -20.34 7.14
CA THR A 237 -15.17 -19.76 5.90
C THR A 237 -16.56 -20.29 5.51
N GLY A 238 -16.96 -21.45 6.06
CA GLY A 238 -18.13 -22.20 5.63
C GLY A 238 -17.96 -22.91 4.28
N LEU A 239 -16.76 -22.91 3.70
CA LEU A 239 -16.47 -23.53 2.41
C LEU A 239 -15.80 -24.90 2.61
N LYS A 240 -16.45 -25.95 2.11
CA LYS A 240 -15.85 -27.29 2.00
C LYS A 240 -15.38 -27.47 0.56
N ILE A 241 -14.08 -27.37 0.37
CA ILE A 241 -13.40 -27.57 -0.92
C ILE A 241 -12.44 -28.75 -0.73
N ASP A 242 -12.43 -29.65 -1.71
CA ASP A 242 -11.46 -30.74 -1.75
C ASP A 242 -10.01 -30.22 -1.87
N TYR A 243 -9.05 -30.96 -1.33
CA TYR A 243 -7.65 -30.52 -1.28
C TYR A 243 -7.02 -30.36 -2.66
N ASP A 244 -7.21 -31.32 -3.56
CA ASP A 244 -6.61 -31.28 -4.90
C ASP A 244 -7.31 -30.20 -5.74
N THR A 245 -8.63 -30.05 -5.59
CA THR A 245 -9.39 -28.94 -6.18
C THR A 245 -8.86 -27.58 -5.70
N PHE A 246 -8.66 -27.40 -4.40
CA PHE A 246 -8.15 -26.15 -3.82
C PHE A 246 -6.78 -25.77 -4.35
N VAL A 247 -5.86 -26.73 -4.49
CA VAL A 247 -4.51 -26.49 -5.04
C VAL A 247 -4.58 -26.11 -6.53
N ASN A 248 -5.40 -26.81 -7.33
CA ASN A 248 -5.57 -26.51 -8.75
C ASN A 248 -6.16 -25.10 -8.98
N GLU A 249 -7.17 -24.70 -8.19
CA GLU A 249 -7.73 -23.35 -8.24
C GLU A 249 -6.69 -22.28 -7.82
N CYS A 250 -5.81 -22.59 -6.85
CA CYS A 250 -4.72 -21.68 -6.48
C CYS A 250 -3.68 -21.51 -7.59
N GLU A 251 -3.33 -22.59 -8.30
CA GLU A 251 -2.41 -22.55 -9.45
C GLU A 251 -3.01 -21.79 -10.63
N TRP A 252 -4.30 -22.02 -10.93
CA TRP A 252 -5.03 -21.28 -11.95
C TRP A 252 -5.12 -19.78 -11.63
N ALA A 253 -5.53 -19.43 -10.40
CA ALA A 253 -5.66 -18.05 -9.96
C ALA A 253 -4.30 -17.32 -9.94
N SER A 254 -3.23 -17.97 -9.49
CA SER A 254 -1.88 -17.37 -9.50
C SER A 254 -1.40 -17.12 -10.92
N SER A 255 -1.57 -18.11 -11.82
CA SER A 255 -1.26 -17.97 -13.25
C SER A 255 -2.05 -16.84 -13.91
N ARG A 256 -3.33 -16.69 -13.55
CA ARG A 256 -4.18 -15.63 -14.09
C ARG A 256 -3.78 -14.22 -13.63
N VAL A 257 -3.25 -14.09 -12.42
CA VAL A 257 -2.64 -12.82 -11.96
C VAL A 257 -1.31 -12.57 -12.68
N ASP A 258 -0.47 -13.61 -12.85
CA ASP A 258 0.79 -13.52 -13.61
C ASP A 258 0.57 -13.12 -15.07
N GLU A 259 -0.53 -13.50 -15.70
CA GLU A 259 -0.88 -13.03 -17.04
C GLU A 259 -1.18 -11.52 -17.08
N MET A 260 -1.57 -10.91 -15.96
CA MET A 260 -2.09 -9.54 -15.90
C MET A 260 -1.09 -8.50 -15.41
N ILE A 261 -0.33 -8.80 -14.36
CA ILE A 261 0.60 -7.85 -13.72
C ILE A 261 2.07 -8.24 -13.94
N PHE A 262 2.96 -7.29 -13.74
CA PHE A 262 4.39 -7.59 -13.59
C PHE A 262 4.76 -7.83 -12.13
N LEU A 263 5.61 -8.83 -11.92
CA LEU A 263 6.37 -9.00 -10.68
C LEU A 263 7.61 -8.10 -10.74
N GLU A 264 8.05 -7.58 -9.60
CA GLU A 264 9.03 -6.48 -9.54
C GLU A 264 10.29 -6.72 -10.38
N SER A 265 10.78 -5.65 -11.02
CA SER A 265 11.97 -5.55 -11.92
C SER A 265 11.86 -6.05 -13.36
N GLU A 266 10.79 -6.75 -13.77
CA GLU A 266 10.52 -7.01 -15.19
C GLU A 266 9.45 -6.06 -15.73
N SER A 267 9.77 -5.28 -16.77
CA SER A 267 8.76 -4.54 -17.54
C SER A 267 9.11 -4.52 -19.04
N ASP A 268 8.10 -4.71 -19.88
CA ASP A 268 8.19 -4.51 -21.34
C ASP A 268 8.05 -3.03 -21.73
N GLN A 269 7.36 -2.27 -20.89
CA GLN A 269 7.12 -0.84 -21.01
C GLN A 269 8.36 -0.03 -20.66
N LYS A 270 8.58 1.04 -21.43
CA LYS A 270 9.60 2.05 -21.17
C LYS A 270 8.94 3.39 -20.89
N ILE A 271 9.58 4.17 -20.03
CA ILE A 271 9.25 5.57 -19.83
C ILE A 271 9.57 6.34 -21.13
N SER A 272 8.67 7.24 -21.51
CA SER A 272 8.78 8.08 -22.69
C SER A 272 9.98 9.03 -22.56
N SER A 273 10.63 9.39 -23.67
CA SER A 273 11.73 10.36 -23.64
C SER A 273 11.84 11.11 -24.96
N TYR A 274 11.92 12.44 -24.88
CA TYR A 274 11.99 13.34 -26.03
C TYR A 274 13.09 14.39 -25.79
N PRO A 275 13.99 14.70 -26.74
CA PRO A 275 15.19 15.49 -26.48
C PRO A 275 14.99 16.92 -25.96
N ILE A 276 13.78 17.47 -26.10
CA ILE A 276 13.44 18.86 -25.75
C ILE A 276 12.73 18.93 -24.38
N ILE A 277 12.19 17.81 -23.87
CA ILE A 277 11.46 17.73 -22.60
C ILE A 277 12.35 17.00 -21.57
N PRO A 278 12.54 17.54 -20.35
CA PRO A 278 13.33 16.86 -19.32
C PRO A 278 12.77 15.48 -18.96
N ASN A 279 13.63 14.46 -18.87
CA ASN A 279 13.22 13.09 -18.53
C ASN A 279 12.40 13.00 -17.23
N GLY A 280 12.73 13.84 -16.23
CA GLY A 280 12.00 13.90 -14.95
C GLY A 280 10.49 14.12 -15.11
N PHE A 281 10.05 14.86 -16.13
CA PHE A 281 8.62 15.03 -16.42
C PHE A 281 7.94 13.69 -16.76
N PHE A 282 8.57 12.86 -17.59
CA PHE A 282 8.03 11.54 -17.92
C PHE A 282 8.20 10.54 -16.78
N GLU A 283 9.25 10.67 -15.97
CA GLU A 283 9.42 9.89 -14.74
C GLU A 283 8.24 10.18 -13.77
N ASP A 284 7.96 11.45 -13.46
CA ASP A 284 6.85 11.83 -12.57
C ASP A 284 5.48 11.35 -13.08
N MET A 285 5.23 11.47 -14.39
CA MET A 285 3.94 11.13 -15.01
C MET A 285 3.73 9.62 -15.25
N GLU A 286 4.79 8.86 -15.52
CA GLU A 286 4.66 7.47 -16.00
C GLU A 286 5.19 6.42 -15.02
N PHE A 287 6.19 6.72 -14.17
CA PHE A 287 6.75 5.77 -13.19
C PHE A 287 5.70 5.26 -12.19
N SER A 288 4.66 6.07 -11.96
CA SER A 288 3.55 5.74 -11.06
C SER A 288 2.61 4.65 -11.58
N TRP A 289 2.70 4.21 -12.85
CA TRP A 289 1.82 3.18 -13.40
C TRP A 289 2.44 2.27 -14.48
N LYS A 290 3.38 2.76 -15.30
CA LYS A 290 4.05 1.92 -16.31
C LYS A 290 4.80 0.77 -15.63
N GLY A 291 4.75 -0.40 -16.25
CA GLY A 291 5.38 -1.61 -15.72
C GLY A 291 4.66 -2.23 -14.51
N ARG A 292 3.42 -1.83 -14.18
CA ARG A 292 2.59 -2.52 -13.16
C ARG A 292 1.64 -3.56 -13.76
N VAL A 293 0.99 -3.20 -14.86
CA VAL A 293 0.09 -4.06 -15.64
C VAL A 293 0.73 -4.34 -16.99
N LYS A 294 0.61 -5.57 -17.52
CA LYS A 294 1.21 -5.95 -18.81
C LYS A 294 0.57 -5.19 -19.96
N ARG A 295 1.39 -4.75 -20.93
CA ARG A 295 0.96 -3.82 -22.00
C ARG A 295 -0.25 -4.35 -22.77
N ILE A 296 -0.31 -5.66 -22.99
CA ILE A 296 -1.42 -6.37 -23.66
C ILE A 296 -2.83 -6.09 -23.08
N HIS A 297 -2.95 -5.68 -21.82
CA HIS A 297 -4.25 -5.38 -21.19
C HIS A 297 -4.57 -3.88 -21.13
N ILE A 298 -3.61 -3.02 -21.48
CA ILE A 298 -3.71 -1.55 -21.39
C ILE A 298 -3.15 -0.85 -22.64
N GLU A 299 -3.11 -1.55 -23.78
CA GLU A 299 -2.48 -1.08 -25.02
C GLU A 299 -3.09 0.25 -25.51
N GLU A 300 -4.43 0.36 -25.45
CA GLU A 300 -5.15 1.58 -25.84
C GLU A 300 -4.64 2.79 -25.04
N SER A 301 -4.72 2.75 -23.70
CA SER A 301 -4.25 3.81 -22.81
C SER A 301 -2.74 4.07 -22.93
N CYS A 302 -1.92 3.04 -23.12
CA CYS A 302 -0.49 3.21 -23.41
C CYS A 302 -0.26 4.01 -24.68
N THR A 303 -0.95 3.67 -25.78
CA THR A 303 -0.80 4.39 -27.06
C THR A 303 -1.39 5.79 -27.02
N GLU A 304 -2.37 6.07 -26.17
CA GLU A 304 -2.88 7.43 -25.94
C GLU A 304 -1.86 8.30 -25.21
N VAL A 305 -1.21 7.79 -24.17
CA VAL A 305 -0.13 8.51 -23.48
C VAL A 305 1.07 8.72 -24.42
N GLU A 306 1.45 7.72 -25.21
CA GLU A 306 2.50 7.85 -26.23
C GLU A 306 2.15 8.93 -27.27
N ARG A 307 0.91 8.98 -27.76
CA ARG A 307 0.40 10.04 -28.67
C ARG A 307 0.37 11.41 -28.00
N ALA A 308 -0.02 11.51 -26.73
CA ALA A 308 -0.05 12.78 -25.99
C ALA A 308 1.36 13.32 -25.74
N ALA A 309 2.32 12.44 -25.41
CA ALA A 309 3.73 12.80 -25.26
C ALA A 309 4.35 13.29 -26.58
N GLU A 310 4.02 12.66 -27.71
CA GLU A 310 4.41 13.12 -29.04
C GLU A 310 3.81 14.50 -29.36
N ALA A 311 2.50 14.69 -29.14
CA ALA A 311 1.82 15.97 -29.36
C ALA A 311 2.41 17.10 -28.51
N LEU A 312 2.71 16.83 -27.24
CA LEU A 312 3.39 17.78 -26.35
C LEU A 312 4.81 18.10 -26.84
N SER A 313 5.58 17.08 -27.26
CA SER A 313 6.92 17.30 -27.82
C SER A 313 6.87 18.14 -29.09
N LEU A 314 5.90 17.91 -29.97
CA LEU A 314 5.71 18.71 -31.18
C LEU A 314 5.36 20.17 -30.85
N ALA A 315 4.41 20.41 -29.94
CA ALA A 315 4.01 21.76 -29.54
C ALA A 315 5.16 22.53 -28.88
N VAL A 316 5.87 21.92 -27.92
CA VAL A 316 7.06 22.54 -27.30
C VAL A 316 8.15 22.80 -28.34
N THR A 317 8.30 21.93 -29.34
CA THR A 317 9.23 22.16 -30.46
C THR A 317 8.82 23.37 -31.30
N GLU A 318 7.56 23.41 -31.76
CA GLU A 318 7.04 24.51 -32.60
C GLU A 318 7.10 25.87 -31.89
N ASP A 319 6.75 25.93 -30.60
CA ASP A 319 6.64 27.18 -29.86
C ASP A 319 7.99 27.66 -29.28
N PHE A 320 8.81 26.76 -28.73
CA PHE A 320 10.05 27.14 -28.03
C PHE A 320 11.31 27.05 -28.89
N VAL A 321 11.40 26.21 -29.93
CA VAL A 321 12.59 26.18 -30.79
C VAL A 321 12.82 27.51 -31.52
N PRO A 322 11.80 28.25 -32.02
CA PRO A 322 11.99 29.59 -32.57
C PRO A 322 12.52 30.58 -31.53
N ILE A 323 12.07 30.50 -30.27
CA ILE A 323 12.54 31.34 -29.16
C ILE A 323 14.01 31.01 -28.83
N ILE A 324 14.33 29.73 -28.63
CA ILE A 324 15.69 29.25 -28.37
C ILE A 324 16.63 29.57 -29.54
N SER A 325 16.15 29.48 -30.78
CA SER A 325 16.92 29.83 -31.98
C SER A 325 17.12 31.34 -32.09
N ARG A 326 16.12 32.16 -31.72
CA ARG A 326 16.27 33.62 -31.63
C ARG A 326 17.28 34.00 -30.55
N ILE A 327 17.20 33.40 -29.35
CA ILE A 327 18.23 33.55 -28.29
C ILE A 327 19.62 33.24 -28.85
N ARG A 328 19.77 32.08 -29.49
CA ARG A 328 21.05 31.65 -30.09
C ARG A 328 21.54 32.55 -31.23
N ALA A 329 20.65 33.27 -31.91
CA ALA A 329 20.99 34.25 -32.94
C ALA A 329 21.30 35.66 -32.37
N THR A 330 20.60 36.08 -31.32
CA THR A 330 20.84 37.34 -30.57
C THR A 330 22.14 37.28 -29.74
N ASN A 331 22.78 36.11 -29.64
CA ASN A 331 24.17 35.95 -29.22
C ASN A 331 25.18 36.76 -30.05
N ALA A 332 24.78 37.40 -31.16
CA ALA A 332 25.55 38.40 -31.88
C ALA A 332 24.88 39.79 -31.80
N PRO A 333 25.65 40.85 -31.51
CA PRO A 333 26.33 41.10 -30.24
C PRO A 333 25.54 42.14 -29.43
N LEU A 334 24.69 41.69 -28.50
CA LEU A 334 23.87 42.56 -27.63
C LEU A 334 23.99 42.22 -26.13
N GLY A 335 25.08 41.55 -25.74
CA GLY A 335 25.41 41.34 -24.33
C GLY A 335 25.76 42.65 -23.62
N GLY A 336 25.36 42.77 -22.35
CA GLY A 336 25.85 43.83 -21.47
C GLY A 336 27.38 43.77 -21.28
N PRO A 337 28.00 44.66 -20.46
CA PRO A 337 29.45 44.88 -20.41
C PRO A 337 30.34 43.70 -19.98
N LYS A 338 29.80 42.49 -19.82
CA LYS A 338 30.51 41.22 -19.58
C LYS A 338 30.11 40.06 -20.52
N GLY A 339 29.16 40.24 -21.43
CA GLY A 339 28.70 39.19 -22.35
C GLY A 339 27.84 38.08 -21.72
N GLU A 340 27.38 38.25 -20.48
CA GLU A 340 26.47 37.32 -19.80
C GLU A 340 25.03 37.56 -20.25
N ILE A 341 24.31 36.50 -20.62
CA ILE A 341 22.90 36.54 -21.03
C ILE A 341 22.05 35.98 -19.89
N LEU A 342 21.14 36.79 -19.36
CA LEU A 342 20.17 36.38 -18.36
C LEU A 342 18.85 36.01 -19.05
N TYR A 343 18.46 34.74 -18.95
CA TYR A 343 17.14 34.26 -19.38
C TYR A 343 16.31 33.92 -18.15
N VAL A 344 15.14 34.56 -18.02
CA VAL A 344 14.31 34.52 -16.81
C VAL A 344 13.04 33.72 -17.08
N LEU A 345 12.84 32.63 -16.34
CA LEU A 345 11.58 31.88 -16.32
C LEU A 345 10.90 32.08 -14.97
N ILE A 346 9.66 32.57 -15.00
CA ILE A 346 8.84 32.81 -13.81
C ILE A 346 7.51 32.09 -14.02
N ASP A 347 7.15 31.22 -13.08
CA ASP A 347 5.88 30.51 -13.08
C ASP A 347 5.05 30.88 -11.84
N GLU A 348 3.77 31.17 -12.05
CA GLU A 348 2.75 31.59 -11.07
C GLU A 348 3.27 32.50 -9.94
N ILE A 349 3.91 33.62 -10.29
CA ILE A 349 4.46 34.54 -9.28
C ILE A 349 3.37 35.09 -8.34
N CYS A 350 3.72 35.22 -7.06
CA CYS A 350 2.82 35.63 -5.97
C CYS A 350 1.65 34.66 -5.64
N ARG A 351 1.74 33.38 -6.01
CA ARG A 351 0.82 32.35 -5.53
C ARG A 351 0.77 32.32 -3.99
N GLY A 352 -0.43 32.38 -3.42
CA GLY A 352 -0.65 32.29 -1.96
C GLY A 352 -0.68 33.62 -1.19
N THR A 353 -0.68 34.78 -1.87
CA THR A 353 -0.99 36.09 -1.26
C THR A 353 -2.34 36.63 -1.73
N GLU A 354 -2.77 37.76 -1.17
CA GLU A 354 -3.96 38.50 -1.60
C GLU A 354 -3.85 38.90 -3.08
N THR A 355 -4.81 38.47 -3.91
CA THR A 355 -4.76 38.57 -5.38
C THR A 355 -4.42 39.97 -5.89
N ALA A 356 -5.02 41.03 -5.32
CA ALA A 356 -4.76 42.41 -5.73
C ALA A 356 -3.31 42.82 -5.47
N LYS A 357 -2.78 42.56 -4.27
CA LYS A 357 -1.38 42.85 -3.92
C LYS A 357 -0.39 42.00 -4.72
N GLY A 358 -0.70 40.71 -4.90
CA GLY A 358 0.08 39.81 -5.75
C GLY A 358 0.17 40.31 -7.20
N THR A 359 -0.93 40.83 -7.74
CA THR A 359 -1.00 41.41 -9.09
C THR A 359 -0.11 42.64 -9.24
N CYS A 360 -0.16 43.58 -8.29
CA CYS A 360 0.72 44.76 -8.30
C CYS A 360 2.21 44.39 -8.15
N ILE A 361 2.55 43.44 -7.28
CA ILE A 361 3.92 42.94 -7.12
C ILE A 361 4.40 42.29 -8.42
N ALA A 362 3.60 41.40 -9.01
CA ALA A 362 3.89 40.73 -10.28
C ALA A 362 4.14 41.75 -11.42
N GLY A 363 3.27 42.75 -11.55
CA GLY A 363 3.41 43.84 -12.53
C GLY A 363 4.74 44.60 -12.36
N SER A 364 5.06 45.02 -11.14
CA SER A 364 6.31 45.75 -10.86
C SER A 364 7.59 44.94 -11.16
N ILE A 365 7.53 43.61 -11.01
CA ILE A 365 8.64 42.70 -11.35
C ILE A 365 8.78 42.57 -12.86
N ILE A 366 7.66 42.47 -13.59
CA ILE A 366 7.65 42.44 -15.06
C ILE A 366 8.23 43.74 -15.64
N GLU A 367 7.83 44.91 -15.13
CA GLU A 367 8.42 46.20 -15.53
C GLU A 367 9.93 46.27 -15.27
N ALA A 368 10.38 45.79 -14.10
CA ALA A 368 11.80 45.80 -13.77
C ALA A 368 12.62 44.89 -14.70
N LEU A 369 12.06 43.75 -15.13
CA LEU A 369 12.70 42.83 -16.07
C LEU A 369 12.77 43.41 -17.49
N ASP A 370 11.70 44.03 -17.98
CA ASP A 370 11.68 44.70 -19.29
C ASP A 370 12.64 45.90 -19.32
N LYS A 371 12.65 46.73 -18.28
CA LYS A 371 13.59 47.87 -18.13
C LYS A 371 15.05 47.43 -18.01
N ALA A 372 15.31 46.23 -17.47
CA ALA A 372 16.63 45.63 -17.46
C ALA A 372 17.03 44.99 -18.81
N GLY A 373 16.14 44.97 -19.81
CA GLY A 373 16.36 44.28 -21.08
C GLY A 373 16.49 42.76 -20.95
N CYS A 374 15.96 42.18 -19.85
CA CYS A 374 16.05 40.76 -19.60
C CYS A 374 15.08 40.01 -20.50
N LEU A 375 15.56 38.97 -21.19
CA LEU A 375 14.67 38.08 -21.93
C LEU A 375 14.07 37.06 -20.98
N GLY A 376 12.76 36.82 -21.07
CA GLY A 376 12.12 35.84 -20.22
C GLY A 376 10.71 35.45 -20.64
N ILE A 377 10.15 34.48 -19.92
CA ILE A 377 8.76 34.05 -20.02
C ILE A 377 8.17 34.09 -18.61
N VAL A 378 6.98 34.67 -18.49
CA VAL A 378 6.23 34.78 -17.23
C VAL A 378 4.84 34.18 -17.44
N SER A 379 4.53 33.07 -16.74
CA SER A 379 3.18 32.51 -16.64
C SER A 379 2.47 33.05 -15.40
N THR A 380 1.17 33.33 -15.52
CA THR A 380 0.35 33.88 -14.42
C THR A 380 -1.14 33.62 -14.64
N HIS A 381 -1.86 33.39 -13.54
CA HIS A 381 -3.33 33.37 -13.48
C HIS A 381 -3.95 34.72 -13.06
N LEU A 382 -3.12 35.74 -12.81
CA LEU A 382 -3.55 37.04 -12.29
C LEU A 382 -4.06 37.94 -13.44
N HIS A 383 -5.30 37.74 -13.88
CA HIS A 383 -5.87 38.49 -15.01
C HIS A 383 -5.80 40.03 -14.85
N GLY A 384 -5.86 40.55 -13.62
CA GLY A 384 -5.73 41.99 -13.36
C GLY A 384 -4.37 42.58 -13.79
N ILE A 385 -3.36 41.76 -14.06
CA ILE A 385 -2.04 42.22 -14.55
C ILE A 385 -2.14 42.90 -15.92
N PHE A 386 -3.17 42.54 -16.71
CA PHE A 386 -3.46 43.13 -18.01
C PHE A 386 -4.22 44.46 -17.91
N ASP A 387 -4.70 44.82 -16.71
CA ASP A 387 -5.41 46.07 -16.41
C ASP A 387 -4.55 47.08 -15.64
N LEU A 388 -3.34 46.68 -15.22
CA LEU A 388 -2.37 47.57 -14.59
C LEU A 388 -1.71 48.50 -15.64
N PRO A 389 -1.47 49.78 -15.30
CA PRO A 389 -0.76 50.73 -16.16
C PRO A 389 0.77 50.49 -16.10
N LEU A 390 1.23 49.38 -16.69
CA LEU A 390 2.64 49.01 -16.70
C LEU A 390 3.42 49.73 -17.82
N ASP A 391 4.55 50.35 -17.48
CA ASP A 391 5.47 50.99 -18.41
C ASP A 391 6.43 49.94 -19.01
N THR A 392 5.92 49.20 -19.99
CA THR A 392 6.63 48.12 -20.69
C THR A 392 6.58 48.27 -22.20
N GLN A 393 7.69 48.00 -22.88
CA GLN A 393 7.89 48.24 -24.31
C GLN A 393 8.15 46.97 -25.14
N ASN A 394 8.69 45.89 -24.55
CA ASN A 394 9.09 44.67 -25.30
C ASN A 394 8.28 43.41 -24.95
N ILE A 395 7.08 43.56 -24.38
CA ILE A 395 6.23 42.44 -23.97
C ILE A 395 5.35 41.95 -25.13
N VAL A 396 5.23 40.63 -25.26
CA VAL A 396 4.30 39.97 -26.17
C VAL A 396 3.38 39.06 -25.36
N TYR A 397 2.08 39.33 -25.40
CA TYR A 397 1.09 38.49 -24.73
C TYR A 397 0.84 37.20 -25.50
N LYS A 398 0.88 36.10 -24.75
CA LYS A 398 0.69 34.74 -25.21
C LYS A 398 -0.31 34.02 -24.30
N ALA A 399 -1.14 33.17 -24.90
CA ALA A 399 -2.13 32.36 -24.21
C ALA A 399 -2.08 30.91 -24.73
N MET A 400 -2.48 29.97 -23.88
CA MET A 400 -2.73 28.61 -24.32
C MET A 400 -3.95 28.59 -25.25
N GLY A 401 -3.82 28.02 -26.45
CA GLY A 401 -4.93 27.86 -27.37
C GLY A 401 -5.95 26.84 -26.84
N THR A 402 -7.22 27.09 -27.12
CA THR A 402 -8.34 26.21 -26.75
C THR A 402 -9.24 25.96 -27.96
N VAL A 403 -9.91 24.81 -27.98
CA VAL A 403 -10.94 24.47 -28.97
C VAL A 403 -12.17 23.93 -28.24
N SER A 404 -13.35 24.42 -28.60
CA SER A 404 -14.62 23.88 -28.15
C SER A 404 -14.94 22.60 -28.94
N ALA A 405 -14.86 21.45 -28.29
CA ALA A 405 -15.22 20.15 -28.84
C ALA A 405 -16.33 19.55 -27.97
N GLU A 406 -17.46 19.16 -28.59
CA GLU A 406 -18.61 18.53 -27.90
C GLU A 406 -19.13 19.31 -26.68
N GLY A 407 -19.02 20.65 -26.70
CA GLY A 407 -19.44 21.51 -25.59
C GLY A 407 -18.46 21.59 -24.42
N ARG A 408 -17.23 21.08 -24.59
CA ARG A 408 -16.13 21.18 -23.63
C ARG A 408 -14.97 22.00 -24.19
N THR A 409 -14.34 22.81 -23.35
CA THR A 409 -13.16 23.60 -23.74
C THR A 409 -11.88 22.79 -23.55
N VAL A 410 -11.26 22.32 -24.64
CA VAL A 410 -10.05 21.48 -24.60
C VAL A 410 -8.81 22.31 -24.98
N PRO A 411 -7.69 22.24 -24.23
CA PRO A 411 -6.45 22.92 -24.61
C PRO A 411 -5.82 22.27 -25.84
N THR A 412 -5.36 23.10 -26.78
CA THR A 412 -4.64 22.64 -28.00
C THR A 412 -3.16 22.40 -27.77
N TRP A 413 -2.66 22.75 -26.59
CA TRP A 413 -1.23 22.75 -26.21
C TRP A 413 -0.34 23.70 -27.03
N LYS A 414 -0.91 24.58 -27.88
CA LYS A 414 -0.18 25.56 -28.72
C LYS A 414 -0.26 26.98 -28.17
N LEU A 415 0.84 27.72 -28.24
CA LEU A 415 1.00 29.07 -27.68
C LEU A 415 0.56 30.19 -28.64
N ILE A 416 -0.74 30.47 -28.69
CA ILE A 416 -1.33 31.50 -29.54
C ILE A 416 -1.05 32.93 -29.02
N SER A 417 -1.06 33.89 -29.93
CA SER A 417 -0.93 35.32 -29.57
C SER A 417 -2.24 35.87 -29.04
N GLY A 418 -2.20 36.49 -27.86
CA GLY A 418 -3.40 37.04 -27.20
C GLY A 418 -3.33 36.92 -25.68
N ILE A 419 -4.46 37.24 -25.04
CA ILE A 419 -4.66 37.18 -23.58
C ILE A 419 -5.88 36.29 -23.33
N CYS A 420 -5.76 35.32 -22.41
CA CYS A 420 -6.91 34.59 -21.91
C CYS A 420 -7.47 35.30 -20.65
N ARG A 421 -8.75 35.66 -20.69
CA ARG A 421 -9.54 36.15 -19.53
C ARG A 421 -10.69 35.21 -19.17
N GLU A 422 -10.79 34.07 -19.86
CA GLU A 422 -11.82 33.07 -19.61
C GLU A 422 -11.41 32.21 -18.41
N SER A 423 -12.26 32.17 -17.38
CA SER A 423 -12.06 31.30 -16.23
C SER A 423 -12.96 30.08 -16.35
N LEU A 424 -12.36 28.92 -16.64
CA LEU A 424 -13.07 27.65 -16.73
C LEU A 424 -13.45 27.07 -15.37
N ALA A 425 -13.20 27.77 -14.25
CA ALA A 425 -13.32 27.23 -12.90
C ALA A 425 -14.71 26.64 -12.58
N PHE A 426 -15.80 27.26 -13.06
CA PHE A 426 -17.16 26.74 -12.89
C PHE A 426 -17.46 25.53 -13.81
N GLU A 427 -16.92 25.50 -15.03
CA GLU A 427 -17.00 24.35 -15.95
C GLU A 427 -16.22 23.15 -15.39
N THR A 428 -15.01 23.37 -14.88
CA THR A 428 -14.20 22.36 -14.19
C THR A 428 -14.91 21.85 -12.93
N ALA A 429 -15.44 22.73 -12.08
CA ALA A 429 -16.23 22.33 -10.91
C ALA A 429 -17.40 21.39 -11.26
N LYS A 430 -18.10 21.69 -12.37
CA LYS A 430 -19.19 20.84 -12.88
C LYS A 430 -18.70 19.46 -13.30
N ASN A 431 -17.58 19.40 -14.02
CA ASN A 431 -16.98 18.16 -14.50
C ASN A 431 -16.42 17.27 -13.37
N GLU A 432 -15.91 17.88 -12.29
CA GLU A 432 -15.48 17.18 -11.05
C GLU A 432 -16.67 16.76 -10.15
N GLY A 433 -17.91 16.86 -10.63
CA GLY A 433 -19.11 16.34 -9.96
C GLY A 433 -19.73 17.26 -8.90
N ILE A 434 -19.37 18.54 -8.85
CA ILE A 434 -20.03 19.50 -7.95
C ILE A 434 -21.46 19.77 -8.45
N SER A 435 -22.44 19.73 -7.53
CA SER A 435 -23.85 19.91 -7.84
C SER A 435 -24.14 21.25 -8.54
N GLU A 436 -24.95 21.21 -9.62
CA GLU A 436 -25.34 22.39 -10.39
C GLU A 436 -25.95 23.51 -9.52
N ALA A 437 -26.69 23.16 -8.46
CA ALA A 437 -27.27 24.15 -7.54
C ALA A 437 -26.21 24.94 -6.76
N ILE A 438 -25.05 24.35 -6.47
CA ILE A 438 -23.91 25.03 -5.83
C ILE A 438 -23.21 25.93 -6.83
N ILE A 439 -23.02 25.45 -8.07
CA ILE A 439 -22.37 26.21 -9.15
C ILE A 439 -23.20 27.43 -9.53
N GLN A 440 -24.51 27.26 -9.75
CA GLN A 440 -25.41 28.38 -10.04
C GLN A 440 -25.37 29.44 -8.93
N ARG A 441 -25.32 29.01 -7.67
CA ARG A 441 -25.19 29.93 -6.53
C ARG A 441 -23.83 30.64 -6.49
N ALA A 442 -22.76 29.99 -6.94
CA ALA A 442 -21.44 30.60 -7.03
C ALA A 442 -21.35 31.61 -8.19
N GLU A 443 -21.99 31.33 -9.33
CA GLU A 443 -22.15 32.27 -10.45
C GLU A 443 -22.92 33.53 -10.02
N ASP A 444 -24.06 33.37 -9.33
CA ASP A 444 -24.85 34.49 -8.79
C ASP A 444 -24.00 35.41 -7.90
N LEU A 445 -23.20 34.81 -7.00
CA LEU A 445 -22.32 35.53 -6.07
C LEU A 445 -21.17 36.23 -6.80
N TYR A 446 -20.60 35.57 -7.81
CA TYR A 446 -19.54 36.16 -8.64
C TYR A 446 -20.06 37.39 -9.40
N LEU A 447 -21.22 37.27 -10.05
CA LEU A 447 -21.88 38.38 -10.73
C LEU A 447 -22.25 39.51 -9.76
N SER A 448 -22.76 39.21 -8.55
CA SER A 448 -23.17 40.23 -7.59
C SER A 448 -21.99 41.05 -7.03
N ASN A 449 -20.81 40.42 -6.90
CA ASN A 449 -19.64 41.05 -6.29
C ASN A 449 -18.69 41.69 -7.30
N TYR A 450 -18.49 41.09 -8.49
CA TYR A 450 -17.44 41.51 -9.42
C TYR A 450 -17.95 42.14 -10.73
N ALA A 451 -19.22 42.00 -11.10
CA ALA A 451 -19.74 42.62 -12.33
C ALA A 451 -19.94 44.14 -12.25
N LYS A 452 -19.78 44.76 -11.07
CA LYS A 452 -20.03 46.20 -10.85
C LYS A 452 -18.85 47.13 -11.14
N GLU A 453 -17.64 46.61 -11.32
CA GLU A 453 -16.45 47.44 -11.60
C GLU A 453 -16.33 47.86 -13.08
N GLY A 454 -17.24 47.41 -13.96
CA GLY A 454 -17.15 47.65 -15.40
C GLY A 454 -17.62 49.02 -15.91
N ILE A 455 -18.46 49.78 -15.19
CA ILE A 455 -19.08 51.02 -15.74
C ILE A 455 -19.28 52.12 -14.67
N SER A 456 -18.30 53.02 -14.53
CA SER A 456 -18.52 54.39 -14.02
C SER A 456 -17.32 55.34 -14.25
N GLY A 457 -17.30 56.06 -15.38
CA GLY A 457 -16.84 57.47 -15.37
C GLY A 457 -15.35 57.83 -15.52
N LYS A 458 -14.66 57.33 -16.56
CA LYS A 458 -13.50 57.93 -17.28
C LYS A 458 -12.27 58.49 -16.51
N GLU A 459 -11.12 57.92 -16.92
CA GLU A 459 -9.76 58.51 -17.02
C GLU A 459 -8.85 58.61 -15.77
N THR A 460 -7.66 58.00 -15.93
CA THR A 460 -6.32 58.33 -15.40
C THR A 460 -5.81 57.92 -14.00
N THR A 461 -4.53 57.48 -14.04
CA THR A 461 -3.40 57.61 -13.07
C THR A 461 -3.22 56.67 -11.86
N ASP A 462 -2.00 56.10 -11.82
CA ASP A 462 -1.06 55.84 -10.71
C ASP A 462 -1.49 54.98 -9.51
N LEU A 463 -0.93 53.78 -9.33
CA LEU A 463 0.43 53.42 -8.86
C LEU A 463 0.68 53.59 -7.34
N ASN A 464 1.07 52.45 -6.76
CA ASN A 464 1.99 52.26 -5.65
C ASN A 464 1.57 52.58 -4.20
N PHE A 465 2.14 51.99 -3.16
CA PHE A 465 2.84 50.72 -2.85
C PHE A 465 3.45 50.94 -1.43
N PHE A 466 4.20 49.96 -0.92
CA PHE A 466 5.08 50.00 0.26
C PHE A 466 4.43 49.85 1.66
N VAL A 467 5.00 49.10 2.61
CA VAL A 467 5.91 47.91 2.60
C VAL A 467 6.13 47.46 4.06
N SER A 468 6.60 46.22 4.29
CA SER A 468 7.57 45.81 5.37
C SER A 468 7.33 44.35 5.81
N SER A 469 8.32 43.52 6.20
CA SER A 469 9.74 43.31 5.83
C SER A 469 10.29 42.06 6.60
N HIS A 470 11.48 41.56 6.23
CA HIS A 470 12.34 40.60 6.98
C HIS A 470 11.80 39.15 7.20
N ASN A 471 12.58 38.05 7.33
CA ASN A 471 14.01 37.67 7.18
C ASN A 471 14.06 36.10 7.05
N GLY A 472 15.15 35.37 6.77
CA GLY A 472 16.57 35.64 6.48
C GLY A 472 17.45 34.37 6.65
N ASN A 473 18.73 34.40 6.22
CA ASN A 473 19.76 33.32 6.30
C ASN A 473 19.57 32.08 5.37
N GLY A 474 20.61 31.39 4.85
CA GLY A 474 22.05 31.69 4.80
C GLY A 474 22.97 30.44 4.63
N THR A 475 24.09 30.59 3.87
CA THR A 475 25.25 29.64 3.74
C THR A 475 25.02 28.29 2.99
N GLY A 476 25.99 27.67 2.27
CA GLY A 476 27.25 28.17 1.70
C GLY A 476 28.35 27.12 1.39
N LYS A 477 28.74 26.96 0.10
CA LYS A 477 30.03 26.38 -0.44
C LYS A 477 30.34 24.87 -0.17
N SER A 478 31.13 24.12 -0.96
CA SER A 478 31.67 24.24 -2.35
C SER A 478 32.48 22.98 -2.77
N ASN A 479 32.57 22.69 -4.09
CA ASN A 479 33.63 21.91 -4.78
C ASN A 479 33.70 20.37 -4.51
N LEU A 480 34.20 19.48 -5.40
CA LEU A 480 35.00 19.63 -6.64
C LEU A 480 34.81 18.39 -7.60
N LYS A 481 34.88 18.61 -8.94
CA LYS A 481 35.43 17.78 -10.07
C LYS A 481 35.77 16.27 -9.89
N SER A 482 35.79 15.38 -10.90
CA SER A 482 35.37 15.36 -12.32
C SER A 482 35.71 14.00 -12.98
N ASN A 483 35.04 13.66 -14.09
CA ASN A 483 35.45 12.76 -15.19
C ASN A 483 35.67 11.24 -14.95
N GLY A 484 35.11 10.43 -15.86
CA GLY A 484 35.39 8.99 -15.99
C GLY A 484 34.59 8.31 -17.11
N VAL A 485 35.09 8.38 -18.35
CA VAL A 485 34.49 7.71 -19.53
C VAL A 485 34.76 6.21 -19.50
N ILE A 486 33.74 5.35 -19.59
CA ILE A 486 33.89 3.95 -20.02
C ILE A 486 32.77 3.52 -20.97
N VAL A 487 33.18 3.30 -22.22
CA VAL A 487 32.78 2.27 -23.20
C VAL A 487 31.54 1.42 -22.87
N LYS A 488 30.52 1.48 -23.75
CA LYS A 488 29.47 0.46 -23.85
C LYS A 488 30.03 -0.81 -24.50
N ALA A 489 29.91 -1.94 -23.81
CA ALA A 489 30.04 -3.28 -24.40
C ALA A 489 28.65 -3.94 -24.46
N ASP A 490 28.46 -4.86 -25.40
CA ASP A 490 27.14 -5.32 -25.85
C ASP A 490 26.83 -6.78 -25.40
N GLN A 491 25.54 -7.11 -25.32
CA GLN A 491 24.93 -8.46 -25.14
C GLN A 491 25.12 -9.21 -23.80
N PRO A 492 24.33 -10.28 -23.50
CA PRO A 492 23.01 -10.67 -24.02
C PRO A 492 21.93 -10.91 -22.93
N LYS A 493 20.70 -11.23 -23.37
CA LYS A 493 19.51 -11.54 -22.55
C LYS A 493 19.48 -12.96 -21.96
N THR A 494 18.56 -13.16 -21.00
CA THR A 494 17.89 -14.44 -20.63
C THR A 494 18.76 -15.62 -20.19
N GLU A 495 19.04 -15.73 -18.88
CA GLU A 495 19.38 -17.02 -18.19
C GLU A 495 19.55 -16.89 -16.65
N THR A 496 18.82 -15.99 -15.97
CA THR A 496 19.12 -15.60 -14.57
C THR A 496 18.69 -16.63 -13.52
N THR A 497 17.51 -17.25 -13.64
CA THR A 497 16.91 -18.12 -12.61
C THR A 497 17.71 -19.40 -12.34
N SER A 498 18.41 -19.94 -13.34
CA SER A 498 19.23 -21.17 -13.19
C SER A 498 20.57 -20.89 -12.50
N LYS A 499 21.17 -19.72 -12.72
CA LYS A 499 22.52 -19.36 -12.23
C LYS A 499 22.54 -19.15 -10.71
N THR A 500 21.50 -18.52 -10.15
CA THR A 500 21.39 -18.26 -8.70
C THR A 500 21.25 -19.56 -7.89
N GLY A 501 20.42 -20.51 -8.32
CA GLY A 501 20.28 -21.81 -7.65
C GLY A 501 21.57 -22.65 -7.69
N VAL A 502 22.37 -22.53 -8.74
CA VAL A 502 23.70 -23.16 -8.83
C VAL A 502 24.72 -22.48 -7.90
N LEU A 503 24.64 -21.16 -7.71
CA LEU A 503 25.49 -20.42 -6.78
C LEU A 503 25.26 -20.87 -5.33
N TRP A 504 24.00 -20.90 -4.87
CA TRP A 504 23.68 -21.33 -3.50
C TRP A 504 24.11 -22.77 -3.22
N LYS A 505 23.90 -23.72 -4.16
CA LYS A 505 24.40 -25.11 -4.03
C LYS A 505 25.93 -25.23 -4.02
N LYS A 506 26.67 -24.29 -4.64
CA LYS A 506 28.14 -24.24 -4.53
C LYS A 506 28.55 -23.71 -3.16
N LEU A 507 27.90 -22.64 -2.68
CA LEU A 507 28.17 -22.03 -1.38
C LEU A 507 27.87 -23.00 -0.23
N GLU A 508 26.74 -23.70 -0.28
CA GLU A 508 26.35 -24.76 0.66
C GLU A 508 27.44 -25.82 0.81
N ARG A 509 27.96 -26.37 -0.30
CA ARG A 509 29.06 -27.34 -0.26
C ARG A 509 30.35 -26.76 0.33
N ALA A 510 30.64 -25.48 0.10
CA ALA A 510 31.80 -24.81 0.69
C ALA A 510 31.63 -24.63 2.20
N ILE A 511 30.49 -24.11 2.66
CA ILE A 511 30.15 -23.94 4.07
C ILE A 511 30.20 -25.29 4.80
N THR A 512 29.53 -26.32 4.28
CA THR A 512 29.53 -27.66 4.87
C THR A 512 30.96 -28.20 5.00
N LYS A 513 31.78 -28.13 3.93
CA LYS A 513 33.18 -28.58 3.97
C LYS A 513 34.04 -27.82 5.00
N ILE A 514 33.85 -26.50 5.13
CA ILE A 514 34.59 -25.65 6.06
C ILE A 514 34.17 -25.95 7.51
N CYS A 515 32.87 -25.98 7.78
CA CYS A 515 32.30 -26.17 9.12
C CYS A 515 32.47 -27.61 9.64
N GLN A 516 32.37 -28.63 8.79
CA GLN A 516 32.42 -30.05 9.19
C GLN A 516 33.73 -30.41 9.88
N LYS A 517 34.86 -29.87 9.41
CA LYS A 517 36.15 -30.09 10.06
C LYS A 517 36.15 -29.61 11.52
N LYS A 518 35.67 -28.37 11.76
CA LYS A 518 35.70 -27.74 13.09
C LYS A 518 34.63 -28.29 14.03
N LEU A 519 33.48 -28.73 13.51
CA LEU A 519 32.46 -29.42 14.29
C LEU A 519 32.94 -30.82 14.75
N ILE A 520 33.65 -31.57 13.90
CA ILE A 520 34.27 -32.85 14.30
C ILE A 520 35.31 -32.64 15.41
N GLU A 521 36.11 -31.58 15.34
CA GLU A 521 37.06 -31.20 16.40
C GLU A 521 36.30 -30.92 17.73
N PHE A 522 35.25 -30.09 17.70
CA PHE A 522 34.43 -29.76 18.89
C PHE A 522 33.71 -30.96 19.51
N HIS A 523 33.23 -31.93 18.72
CA HIS A 523 32.55 -33.13 19.23
C HIS A 523 33.52 -34.12 19.91
N ARG A 524 34.79 -34.18 19.46
CA ARG A 524 35.84 -34.98 20.11
C ARG A 524 36.15 -34.48 21.52
N ASP A 525 36.20 -33.17 21.71
CA ASP A 525 36.46 -32.55 23.03
C ASP A 525 35.32 -32.79 24.05
N LYS A 526 34.14 -33.27 23.61
CA LYS A 526 32.95 -33.45 24.46
C LYS A 526 32.44 -34.90 24.58
N ASN A 527 33.16 -35.90 24.06
CA ASN A 527 32.76 -37.32 24.11
C ASN A 527 31.32 -37.61 23.60
N THR A 528 30.82 -36.82 22.64
CA THR A 528 29.49 -37.04 22.03
C THR A 528 29.61 -37.91 20.79
N LEU A 529 29.17 -39.17 20.89
CA LEU A 529 29.28 -40.19 19.84
C LEU A 529 28.19 -40.06 18.76
N THR A 530 28.20 -38.96 18.01
CA THR A 530 27.70 -38.86 16.62
C THR A 530 28.10 -37.50 16.03
N PRO A 531 28.73 -37.44 14.84
CA PRO A 531 28.80 -36.19 14.10
C PRO A 531 27.41 -35.89 13.54
N ALA A 532 26.74 -34.86 14.07
CA ALA A 532 25.50 -34.38 13.48
C ALA A 532 25.76 -33.93 12.02
N GLU A 533 24.95 -34.43 11.09
CA GLU A 533 25.06 -34.07 9.68
C GLU A 533 24.74 -32.57 9.53
N ILE A 534 25.61 -31.82 8.85
CA ILE A 534 25.47 -30.37 8.72
C ILE A 534 24.33 -30.07 7.74
N GLN A 535 23.15 -29.81 8.30
CA GLN A 535 22.02 -29.32 7.55
C GLN A 535 22.13 -27.79 7.42
N CYS A 536 22.67 -27.33 6.29
CA CYS A 536 22.46 -25.95 5.85
C CYS A 536 21.02 -25.80 5.34
N VAL A 537 20.39 -24.65 5.59
CA VAL A 537 19.02 -24.36 5.15
C VAL A 537 18.99 -23.01 4.47
N LEU A 538 18.45 -22.97 3.25
CA LEU A 538 18.16 -21.74 2.53
C LEU A 538 16.82 -21.18 3.02
N ILE A 539 16.77 -19.86 3.20
CA ILE A 539 15.57 -19.05 3.37
C ILE A 539 15.55 -18.12 2.16
N ASP A 540 14.71 -18.41 1.18
CA ASP A 540 14.59 -17.64 -0.05
C ASP A 540 13.77 -16.34 0.17
N ALA A 541 13.63 -15.53 -0.89
CA ALA A 541 12.73 -14.40 -0.92
C ALA A 541 11.35 -14.78 -0.35
N ARG A 542 10.81 -13.93 0.52
CA ARG A 542 9.50 -14.12 1.17
C ARG A 542 9.33 -15.43 1.97
N GLU A 543 10.43 -16.08 2.38
CA GLU A 543 10.43 -17.15 3.40
C GLU A 543 10.90 -16.63 4.79
N LYS A 544 10.54 -17.34 5.86
CA LYS A 544 11.00 -17.15 7.24
C LYS A 544 11.74 -18.40 7.76
N PRO A 545 12.64 -18.24 8.74
CA PRO A 545 13.24 -19.40 9.42
C PRO A 545 12.16 -20.19 10.18
N PRO A 546 12.30 -21.52 10.32
CA PRO A 546 11.33 -22.33 11.04
C PRO A 546 11.33 -22.03 12.55
N PRO A 547 10.24 -22.33 13.28
CA PRO A 547 10.14 -22.13 14.73
C PRO A 547 11.22 -22.89 15.53
N SER A 548 11.77 -23.97 14.99
CA SER A 548 12.88 -24.73 15.57
C SER A 548 14.20 -23.95 15.70
N THR A 549 14.29 -22.75 15.11
CA THR A 549 15.44 -21.84 15.26
C THR A 549 15.37 -20.95 16.50
N ILE A 550 14.20 -20.86 17.16
CA ILE A 550 13.97 -19.94 18.29
C ILE A 550 14.85 -20.33 19.48
N GLY A 551 15.64 -19.37 19.97
CA GLY A 551 16.50 -19.54 21.15
C GLY A 551 17.78 -20.35 20.91
N ALA A 552 18.10 -20.69 19.66
CA ALA A 552 19.30 -21.43 19.29
C ALA A 552 20.26 -20.58 18.44
N SER A 553 21.55 -20.69 18.72
CA SER A 553 22.58 -19.95 18.00
C SER A 553 22.70 -20.44 16.54
N SER A 554 22.86 -19.49 15.63
CA SER A 554 22.97 -19.75 14.19
C SER A 554 24.08 -18.92 13.57
N VAL A 555 24.65 -19.43 12.48
CA VAL A 555 25.54 -18.68 11.58
C VAL A 555 24.88 -18.65 10.22
N TYR A 556 24.80 -17.48 9.59
CA TYR A 556 24.11 -17.25 8.34
C TYR A 556 24.99 -16.47 7.35
N VAL A 557 24.72 -16.68 6.07
CA VAL A 557 25.38 -16.01 4.95
C VAL A 557 24.31 -15.39 4.04
N ILE A 558 24.50 -14.13 3.66
CA ILE A 558 23.65 -13.41 2.70
C ILE A 558 24.49 -12.90 1.54
N LEU A 559 23.90 -12.87 0.34
CA LEU A 559 24.44 -12.13 -0.79
C LEU A 559 23.95 -10.68 -0.69
N ARG A 560 24.88 -9.72 -0.77
CA ARG A 560 24.60 -8.28 -0.79
C ARG A 560 24.45 -7.74 -2.22
N PRO A 561 23.88 -6.54 -2.42
CA PRO A 561 23.68 -5.98 -3.77
C PRO A 561 25.01 -5.60 -4.46
N ASP A 562 26.09 -5.44 -3.69
CA ASP A 562 27.46 -5.24 -4.21
C ASP A 562 28.15 -6.55 -4.63
N GLY A 563 27.41 -7.65 -4.73
CA GLY A 563 27.88 -8.97 -5.16
C GLY A 563 28.74 -9.71 -4.13
N LYS A 564 28.90 -9.16 -2.92
CA LYS A 564 29.72 -9.75 -1.84
C LYS A 564 28.87 -10.56 -0.88
N PHE A 565 29.46 -11.61 -0.33
CA PHE A 565 28.84 -12.33 0.77
C PHE A 565 29.12 -11.64 2.12
N TYR A 566 28.08 -11.53 2.94
CA TYR A 566 28.19 -11.17 4.34
C TYR A 566 27.89 -12.40 5.19
N VAL A 567 28.80 -12.73 6.11
CA VAL A 567 28.62 -13.76 7.13
C VAL A 567 28.25 -13.07 8.44
N GLY A 568 27.32 -13.64 9.20
CA GLY A 568 27.00 -13.19 10.54
C GLY A 568 26.55 -14.33 11.46
N GLN A 569 26.62 -14.12 12.77
CA GLN A 569 25.96 -14.96 13.77
C GLN A 569 24.73 -14.27 14.41
N THR A 570 23.80 -15.05 14.93
CA THR A 570 22.66 -14.57 15.75
C THR A 570 22.01 -15.70 16.57
N ASP A 571 21.38 -15.36 17.69
CA ASP A 571 20.49 -16.24 18.47
C ASP A 571 19.00 -15.97 18.21
N ASP A 572 18.72 -14.92 17.45
CA ASP A 572 17.40 -14.57 16.91
C ASP A 572 17.55 -14.46 15.39
N LEU A 573 17.24 -15.56 14.69
CA LEU A 573 17.37 -15.60 13.23
C LEU A 573 16.24 -14.87 12.53
N ASP A 574 15.01 -14.94 13.05
CA ASP A 574 13.84 -14.27 12.46
C ASP A 574 13.98 -12.74 12.51
N GLY A 575 14.28 -12.17 13.69
CA GLY A 575 14.52 -10.74 13.83
C GLY A 575 15.72 -10.27 13.00
N ARG A 576 16.72 -11.13 12.77
CA ARG A 576 17.90 -10.81 11.94
C ARG A 576 17.61 -10.84 10.44
N VAL A 577 16.78 -11.79 9.98
CA VAL A 577 16.27 -11.83 8.60
C VAL A 577 15.44 -10.58 8.32
N GLN A 578 14.47 -10.27 9.19
CA GLN A 578 13.64 -9.06 9.10
C GLN A 578 14.50 -7.77 9.09
N SER A 579 15.45 -7.63 10.02
CA SER A 579 16.35 -6.46 10.11
C SER A 579 17.22 -6.23 8.88
N HIS A 580 17.60 -7.28 8.15
CA HIS A 580 18.35 -7.13 6.89
C HIS A 580 17.43 -6.84 5.71
N ARG A 581 16.24 -7.45 5.65
CA ARG A 581 15.24 -7.19 4.57
C ARG A 581 14.62 -5.79 4.62
N LEU A 582 14.64 -5.15 5.78
CA LEU A 582 14.27 -3.73 5.93
C LEU A 582 15.27 -2.76 5.27
N LYS A 583 16.46 -3.21 4.85
CA LYS A 583 17.46 -2.36 4.20
C LYS A 583 17.17 -2.22 2.71
N GLU A 584 17.56 -1.07 2.17
CA GLU A 584 17.46 -0.76 0.74
C GLU A 584 18.20 -1.82 -0.09
N GLY A 585 17.56 -2.29 -1.18
CA GLY A 585 18.08 -3.35 -2.04
C GLY A 585 18.12 -4.76 -1.44
N MET A 586 17.61 -4.99 -0.23
CA MET A 586 17.71 -6.27 0.49
C MET A 586 16.38 -6.97 0.79
N ARG A 587 15.24 -6.44 0.33
CA ARG A 587 13.88 -6.96 0.65
C ARG A 587 13.75 -8.47 0.38
N ASP A 588 14.21 -8.90 -0.79
CA ASP A 588 14.15 -10.29 -1.25
C ASP A 588 15.48 -11.03 -1.09
N ALA A 589 16.33 -10.56 -0.17
CA ALA A 589 17.60 -11.23 0.12
C ALA A 589 17.34 -12.66 0.63
N ALA A 590 18.01 -13.62 0.00
CA ALA A 590 18.07 -15.00 0.45
C ALA A 590 19.22 -15.20 1.46
N PHE A 591 18.97 -16.10 2.42
CA PHE A 591 19.87 -16.40 3.54
C PHE A 591 20.17 -17.89 3.55
N LEU A 592 21.45 -18.27 3.63
CA LEU A 592 21.85 -19.65 3.88
C LEU A 592 22.36 -19.74 5.31
N TYR A 593 21.68 -20.50 6.17
CA TYR A 593 22.04 -20.60 7.59
C TYR A 593 22.36 -22.03 8.04
N LEU A 594 23.07 -22.11 9.16
CA LEU A 594 23.43 -23.32 9.89
C LEU A 594 23.15 -23.12 11.38
N MET A 595 22.50 -24.10 12.01
CA MET A 595 22.31 -24.14 13.46
C MET A 595 23.57 -24.65 14.17
N VAL A 596 23.90 -24.03 15.31
CA VAL A 596 25.17 -24.26 16.02
C VAL A 596 24.92 -24.36 17.52
N PRO A 597 25.54 -25.31 18.26
CA PRO A 597 25.39 -25.41 19.71
C PRO A 597 26.15 -24.30 20.46
N GLY A 598 25.53 -23.11 20.51
CA GLY A 598 25.89 -21.99 21.37
C GLY A 598 26.78 -20.91 20.75
N LYS A 599 26.63 -19.68 21.26
CA LYS A 599 27.28 -18.43 20.77
C LYS A 599 28.79 -18.54 20.54
N SER A 600 29.51 -19.18 21.47
CA SER A 600 30.98 -19.30 21.36
C SER A 600 31.41 -20.06 20.10
N LEU A 601 30.68 -21.14 19.75
CA LEU A 601 30.97 -21.90 18.54
C LEU A 601 30.46 -21.18 17.29
N ALA A 602 29.33 -20.47 17.37
CA ALA A 602 28.83 -19.64 16.28
C ALA A 602 29.85 -18.55 15.88
N CYS A 603 30.40 -17.82 16.85
CA CYS A 603 31.47 -16.82 16.65
C CYS A 603 32.74 -17.42 16.02
N GLN A 604 33.12 -18.62 16.49
CA GLN A 604 34.25 -19.37 15.95
C GLN A 604 34.03 -19.89 14.52
N LEU A 605 32.79 -20.13 14.10
CA LEU A 605 32.42 -20.55 12.75
C LEU A 605 32.22 -19.34 11.81
N GLU A 606 31.63 -18.25 12.30
CA GLU A 606 31.59 -16.94 11.62
C GLU A 606 33.00 -16.49 11.21
N THR A 607 33.93 -16.45 12.18
CA THR A 607 35.34 -16.11 11.94
C THR A 607 36.01 -17.10 10.98
N LEU A 608 35.67 -18.39 11.04
CA LEU A 608 36.22 -19.40 10.14
C LEU A 608 35.74 -19.18 8.69
N LEU A 609 34.44 -18.96 8.50
CA LEU A 609 33.84 -18.74 7.19
C LEU A 609 34.34 -17.47 6.53
N ILE A 610 34.41 -16.35 7.27
CA ILE A 610 34.96 -15.07 6.77
C ILE A 610 36.38 -15.26 6.20
N ASN A 611 37.21 -16.08 6.84
CA ASN A 611 38.60 -16.31 6.41
C ASN A 611 38.76 -17.42 5.37
N ARG A 612 37.75 -18.27 5.13
CA ARG A 612 37.87 -19.49 4.29
C ARG A 612 36.93 -19.55 3.09
N LEU A 613 35.88 -18.74 3.05
CA LEU A 613 35.05 -18.59 1.86
C LEU A 613 35.81 -17.98 0.66
N PRO A 614 36.72 -16.99 0.85
CA PRO A 614 37.56 -16.48 -0.24
C PRO A 614 38.43 -17.56 -0.90
N ASP A 615 38.99 -18.49 -0.12
CA ASP A 615 39.76 -19.65 -0.63
C ASP A 615 38.92 -20.55 -1.57
N HIS A 616 37.59 -20.45 -1.52
CA HIS A 616 36.63 -21.22 -2.29
C HIS A 616 35.92 -20.40 -3.39
N GLY A 617 36.31 -19.13 -3.58
CA GLY A 617 35.79 -18.25 -4.63
C GLY A 617 34.50 -17.49 -4.29
N PHE A 618 34.31 -17.12 -3.02
CA PHE A 618 33.16 -16.37 -2.49
C PHE A 618 33.59 -15.14 -1.69
#